data_AF-A0A7C3ASN0-F1
#
_entry.id   AF-A0A7C3ASN0-F1
#
_cell.length_a   1.000
_cell.length_b   1.000
_cell.length_c   1.000
_cell.angle_alpha   90.00
_cell.angle_beta   90.00
_cell.angle_gamma   90.00
#
_symmetry.space_group_name_H-M   'P 1'
#
loop_
_entity.id
_entity.type
_entity.pdbx_description
1 polymer ?
#
loop_
_entity_poly.entity_id
_entity_poly.type
_entity_poly.pdbx_seq_one_letter_code
_entity_poly.pdbx_strand_id
1 'polypeptide(L)' 'MIEARLGVTTCDKCQEPMTKGQPVLMIAEGNIAESDDNLTLRGSCVRYACHLSCWDGIEDIELSDATLKS' A
#
# COMPACT_ATOMS: atom_id res chain seq x y z
N MET A 1 -8.40 -13.57 -1.29
CA MET A 1 -7.04 -13.35 -0.74
C MET A 1 -6.12 -13.12 -1.94
N ILE A 2 -5.55 -11.93 -2.07
CA ILE A 2 -4.62 -11.62 -3.17
C ILE A 2 -3.21 -11.99 -2.69
N GLU A 3 -2.55 -12.93 -3.36
CA GLU A 3 -1.14 -13.25 -3.14
C GLU A 3 -0.31 -12.54 -4.22
N ALA A 4 0.46 -11.52 -3.84
CA ALA A 4 1.41 -10.86 -4.72
C ALA A 4 2.81 -11.43 -4.47
N ARG A 5 3.46 -11.91 -5.53
CA ARG A 5 4.87 -12.34 -5.48
C ARG A 5 5.75 -11.22 -6.02
N LEU A 6 6.53 -10.63 -5.13
CA LEU A 6 7.43 -9.54 -5.48
C LEU A 6 8.83 -10.09 -5.78
N GLY A 7 9.46 -9.58 -6.83
CA GLY A 7 10.91 -9.73 -7.02
C GLY A 7 11.74 -8.76 -6.18
N VAL A 8 11.09 -7.84 -5.47
CA VAL A 8 11.73 -6.82 -4.63
C VAL A 8 11.65 -7.25 -3.17
N THR A 9 12.81 -7.39 -2.52
CA THR A 9 12.93 -7.86 -1.13
C THR A 9 13.48 -6.81 -0.18
N THR A 10 13.70 -5.58 -0.65
CA THR A 10 14.25 -4.45 0.12
C THR A 10 13.27 -3.27 0.09
N CYS A 11 13.20 -2.52 1.18
CA CYS A 11 12.38 -1.33 1.27
C CYS A 11 12.96 -0.21 0.40
N ASP A 12 12.15 0.39 -0.47
CA ASP A 12 12.61 1.46 -1.37
C ASP A 12 13.11 2.71 -0.62
N LYS A 13 12.59 2.98 0.59
CA LYS A 13 12.97 4.16 1.36
C LYS A 13 14.23 3.97 2.20
N CYS A 14 14.25 2.96 3.06
CA CYS A 14 15.37 2.75 3.99
C CYS A 14 16.42 1.75 3.46
N GLN A 15 16.14 1.06 2.34
CA GLN A 15 17.01 0.06 1.71
C GLN A 15 17.24 -1.21 2.55
N GLU A 16 16.61 -1.33 3.71
CA GLU A 16 16.69 -2.52 4.56
C GLU A 16 15.80 -3.67 4.05
N PRO A 17 16.17 -4.94 4.31
CA PRO A 17 15.38 -6.09 3.91
C PRO A 17 13.96 -6.10 4.49
N MET A 18 12.99 -6.54 3.69
CA MET A 18 11.63 -6.85 4.13
C MET A 18 11.53 -8.35 4.44
N THR A 19 11.08 -8.69 5.65
CA THR A 19 11.05 -10.06 6.16
C THR A 19 9.62 -10.54 6.43
N LYS A 20 9.46 -11.86 6.56
CA LYS A 20 8.16 -12.52 6.70
C LYS A 20 7.38 -11.96 7.90
N GLY A 21 6.12 -11.60 7.67
CA GLY A 21 5.19 -11.15 8.72
C GLY A 21 5.30 -9.67 9.05
N GLN A 22 6.19 -8.92 8.41
CA GLN A 22 6.24 -7.47 8.57
C GLN A 22 5.15 -6.78 7.73
N PRO A 23 4.49 -5.74 8.27
CA PRO A 23 3.57 -4.93 7.49
C PRO A 23 4.33 -4.08 6.46
N VAL A 24 3.85 -4.11 5.22
CA VAL A 24 4.43 -3.37 4.10
C VAL A 24 3.34 -2.59 3.36
N LEU A 25 3.71 -1.44 2.80
CA LEU A 25 2.92 -0.71 1.82
C LEU A 25 3.48 -0.98 0.43
N MET A 26 2.60 -1.20 -0.54
CA MET A 26 2.99 -1.38 -1.93
C MET A 26 2.16 -0.50 -2.85
N ILE A 27 2.81 0.10 -3.86
CA ILE A 27 2.16 0.76 -4.98
C ILE A 27 2.42 -0.09 -6.22
N ALA A 28 1.35 -0.55 -6.86
CA ALA A 28 1.39 -1.39 -8.04
C ALA A 28 0.58 -0.78 -9.17
N GLU A 29 1.05 -0.94 -10.41
CA GLU A 29 0.29 -0.61 -11.61
C GLU A 29 -0.41 -1.87 -12.11
N GLY A 30 -1.66 -1.72 -12.55
CA GLY A 30 -2.45 -2.84 -13.02
C GLY A 30 -3.81 -2.42 -13.54
N ASN A 31 -4.50 -3.39 -14.16
CA ASN A 31 -5.88 -3.23 -14.57
C ASN A 31 -6.81 -3.92 -13.56
N ILE A 32 -7.98 -3.35 -13.36
CA ILE A 32 -9.06 -4.01 -12.63
C ILE A 32 -9.54 -5.17 -13.51
N ALA A 33 -9.40 -6.39 -13.01
CA ALA A 33 -9.85 -7.60 -13.69
C ALA A 33 -11.30 -7.94 -13.31
N GLU A 34 -11.67 -7.71 -12.06
CA GLU A 34 -13.02 -7.93 -11.50
C GLU A 34 -13.31 -6.83 -10.48
N SER A 35 -14.58 -6.40 -10.39
CA SER A 35 -15.00 -5.26 -9.56
C SER A 35 -16.36 -5.48 -8.90
N ASP A 36 -16.55 -6.66 -8.33
CA ASP A 36 -17.76 -6.99 -7.56
C ASP A 36 -17.57 -6.47 -6.12
N ASP A 37 -17.88 -7.27 -5.09
CA ASP A 37 -17.68 -6.89 -3.68
C ASP A 37 -16.20 -6.67 -3.31
N ASN A 38 -15.28 -7.18 -4.12
CA ASN A 38 -13.84 -6.97 -4.00
C ASN A 38 -13.24 -6.61 -5.36
N LEU A 39 -12.20 -5.76 -5.34
CA LEU A 39 -11.42 -5.44 -6.53
C LEU A 39 -10.31 -6.47 -6.73
N THR A 40 -10.36 -7.20 -7.84
CA THR A 40 -9.25 -8.03 -8.29
C THR A 40 -8.36 -7.22 -9.22
N LEU A 41 -7.14 -6.94 -8.80
CA LEU A 41 -6.12 -6.27 -9.61
C LEU A 41 -5.28 -7.29 -10.37
N ARG A 42 -5.25 -7.19 -11.71
CA ARG A 42 -4.20 -7.80 -12.54
C ARG A 42 -3.06 -6.81 -12.66
N GLY A 43 -2.14 -6.89 -11.72
CA GLY A 43 -0.91 -6.10 -11.71
C GLY A 43 0.09 -6.57 -12.76
N SER A 44 0.76 -5.62 -13.42
CA SER A 44 1.90 -5.90 -14.30
C SER A 44 3.23 -5.79 -13.56
N CYS A 45 3.33 -4.85 -12.62
CA CYS A 45 4.54 -4.61 -11.83
C CYS A 45 4.25 -3.82 -10.55
N VAL A 46 5.05 -4.10 -9.50
CA VAL A 46 5.13 -3.24 -8.32
C VAL A 46 6.14 -2.13 -8.59
N ARG A 47 5.72 -0.90 -8.34
CA ARG A 47 6.51 0.32 -8.56
C ARG A 47 7.23 0.77 -7.30
N TYR A 48 6.64 0.46 -6.15
CA TYR A 48 7.15 0.85 -4.85
C TYR A 48 6.73 -0.17 -3.80
N ALA A 49 7.67 -0.57 -2.95
CA ALA A 49 7.48 -1.43 -1.79
C ALA A 49 8.26 -0.85 -0.60
N CYS A 50 7.56 -0.61 0.51
CA CYS A 50 8.12 0.08 1.66
C CYS A 50 7.64 -0.58 2.96
N HIS A 51 8.46 -0.58 4.01
CA HIS A 51 7.95 -0.90 5.35
C HIS A 51 6.83 0.07 5.68
N LEU A 52 5.74 -0.40 6.28
CA LEU A 52 4.63 0.49 6.61
C LEU A 52 5.07 1.64 7.53
N SER A 53 6.02 1.38 8.44
CA SER A 53 6.62 2.39 9.34
C SER A 53 7.49 3.43 8.63
N CYS A 54 7.93 3.16 7.41
CA CYS A 54 8.74 4.07 6.63
C CYS A 54 7.88 5.00 5.77
N TRP A 55 6.59 4.71 5.60
CA TRP A 55 5.69 5.53 4.81
C TRP A 55 5.44 6.89 5.47
N ASP A 56 5.71 7.98 4.74
CA ASP A 56 5.47 9.37 5.21
C ASP A 56 4.09 9.90 4.80
N GLY A 57 3.19 9.04 4.32
CA GLY A 57 1.86 9.50 3.91
C GLY A 57 1.08 10.03 5.10
N ILE A 58 0.16 10.95 4.80
CA ILE A 58 -0.77 11.49 5.78
C ILE A 58 -1.67 10.32 6.21
N GLU A 59 -1.58 9.90 7.47
CA GLU A 59 -2.68 9.19 8.11
C GLU A 59 -3.88 10.14 8.01
N ASP A 60 -4.94 9.74 7.31
CA ASP A 60 -6.17 10.53 7.23
C ASP A 60 -6.56 10.90 8.65
N ILE A 61 -6.32 12.16 9.01
CA ILE A 61 -6.84 12.75 10.22
C ILE A 61 -8.34 12.60 10.06
N GLU A 62 -8.95 11.71 10.84
CA GLU A 62 -10.40 11.71 10.98
C GLU A 62 -10.79 13.15 11.28
N LEU A 63 -11.47 13.79 10.33
CA LEU A 63 -12.10 15.08 10.52
C LEU A 63 -13.17 14.87 11.58
N SER A 64 -12.76 14.87 12.85
CA SER A 64 -13.67 14.92 13.97
C SER A 64 -14.31 16.31 13.95
N ASP A 65 -15.48 16.40 13.33
CA ASP A 65 -16.63 17.26 13.68
C ASP A 65 -16.37 18.54 14.51
N ALA A 66 -15.44 19.38 14.10
CA ALA A 66 -15.32 20.76 14.56
C ALA A 66 -14.54 21.51 13.48
N THR A 67 -15.16 22.27 12.57
CA THR A 67 -15.61 23.62 12.88
C THR A 67 -16.57 24.09 11.79
N LEU A 68 -17.85 23.68 11.87
CA LEU A 68 -18.96 24.44 11.30
C LEU A 68 -19.60 25.25 12.43
N LYS A 69 -18.94 26.33 12.85
CA LYS A 69 -19.63 27.51 13.38
C LYS A 69 -18.97 28.74 12.77
N SER A 70 -19.69 29.25 11.78
CA SER A 70 -19.73 30.61 11.26
C SER A 70 -19.44 31.68 12.31
#